data_AF-A0A363RI20-F1
#
_entry.id   AF-A0A363RI20-F1
#
_cell.length_a   1.000
_cell.length_b   1.000
_cell.length_c   1.000
_cell.angle_alpha   90.00
_cell.angle_beta   90.00
_cell.angle_gamma   90.00
#
_symmetry.space_group_name_H-M   'P 1'
#
loop_
_entity.id
_entity.type
_entity.pdbx_description
1 polymer ?
#
loop_
_entity_poly.entity_id
_entity_poly.type
_entity_poly.pdbx_seq_one_letter_code
_entity_poly.pdbx_strand_id
1 'polypeptide(L)'
;MVFLAITPEGLQQALIAAEKTGQPLWCGLNAISQEAFSAMAGSGLSRFDYALDPKDTDTLAGALDTIAQHHPASIVWLETAPAADD
;
A
#
# COMPACT_ATOMS: atom_id res chain seq x y z
N MET A 1 -9.04 1.11 9.68
CA MET A 1 -8.52 1.94 8.55
C MET A 1 -7.31 1.21 8.01
N VAL A 2 -7.05 1.27 6.71
CA VAL A 2 -5.91 0.58 6.08
C VAL A 2 -5.17 1.61 5.23
N PHE A 3 -3.84 1.64 5.30
CA PHE A 3 -3.03 2.41 4.37
C PHE A 3 -2.63 1.55 3.17
N LEU A 4 -2.72 2.10 1.97
CA LEU A 4 -2.27 1.48 0.74
C LEU A 4 -1.26 2.40 0.05
N ALA A 5 -0.01 1.95 -0.02
CA ALA A 5 1.08 2.65 -0.68
C ALA A 5 1.47 1.98 -2.01
N ILE A 6 1.68 2.77 -3.06
CA ILE A 6 1.95 2.27 -4.42
C ILE A 6 3.29 2.77 -4.97
N THR A 7 3.96 3.68 -4.25
CA THR A 7 5.28 4.24 -4.55
C THR A 7 6.21 4.06 -3.33
N PRO A 8 7.54 4.07 -3.55
CA PRO A 8 8.50 4.03 -2.44
C PRO A 8 8.36 5.20 -1.47
N GLU A 9 8.12 6.41 -1.99
CA GLU A 9 7.99 7.62 -1.17
C GLU A 9 6.74 7.56 -0.28
N GLY A 10 5.60 7.19 -0.86
CA GLY A 10 4.38 7.12 -0.09
C GLY A 10 4.34 5.91 0.85
N LEU A 11 5.07 4.83 0.55
CA LEU A 11 5.31 3.75 1.53
C LEU A 11 6.05 4.24 2.77
N GLN A 12 7.08 5.08 2.62
CA GLN A 12 7.77 5.66 3.77
C GLN A 12 6.84 6.51 4.64
N GLN A 13 5.97 7.31 4.02
CA GLN A 13 4.99 8.12 4.75
C GLN A 13 3.95 7.24 5.45
N ALA A 14 3.47 6.22 4.76
CA ALA A 14 2.48 5.28 5.30
C ALA A 14 3.04 4.45 6.45
N LEU A 15 4.32 4.06 6.40
CA LEU A 15 5.02 3.42 7.53
C LEU A 15 5.03 4.31 8.77
N ILE A 16 5.42 5.58 8.63
CA ILE A 16 5.43 6.54 9.76
C ILE A 16 4.02 6.72 10.34
N ALA A 17 2.97 6.73 9.50
CA ALA A 17 1.59 6.82 9.94
C ALA A 17 1.11 5.54 10.64
N ALA A 18 1.45 4.36 10.08
CA ALA A 18 1.12 3.05 10.63
C ALA A 18 1.80 2.83 12.00
N GLU A 19 3.07 3.21 12.15
CA GLU A 19 3.79 3.12 13.44
C GLU A 19 3.10 3.91 14.56
N LYS A 20 2.54 5.08 14.24
CA LYS A 20 1.84 5.94 15.22
C LYS A 20 0.43 5.45 15.56
N THR A 21 -0.23 4.79 14.61
CA THR A 21 -1.66 4.47 14.71
C THR A 21 -1.95 2.97 14.90
N GLY A 22 -0.95 2.11 14.72
CA GLY A 22 -1.09 0.66 14.71
C GLY A 22 -2.00 0.13 13.59
N GLN A 23 -2.29 0.93 12.56
CA GLN A 23 -3.17 0.51 11.48
C GLN A 23 -2.42 -0.40 10.49
N PRO A 24 -3.13 -1.37 9.87
CA PRO A 24 -2.56 -2.21 8.83
C PRO A 24 -2.09 -1.39 7.63
N LEU A 25 -0.99 -1.85 7.02
CA LEU A 25 -0.35 -1.23 5.87
C LEU A 25 -0.17 -2.26 4.75
N TRP A 26 -0.59 -1.89 3.56
CA TRP A 26 -0.45 -2.66 2.33
C TRP A 26 0.39 -1.87 1.33
N CYS A 27 1.15 -2.57 0.50
CA CYS A 27 1.93 -1.93 -0.55
C CYS A 27 1.99 -2.73 -1.86
N GLY A 28 2.17 -2.03 -2.98
CA GLY A 28 2.42 -2.64 -4.29
C GLY A 28 3.85 -3.15 -4.45
N LEU A 29 4.08 -4.03 -5.43
CA LEU A 29 5.43 -4.54 -5.77
C LEU A 29 6.42 -3.42 -6.09
N ASN A 30 5.93 -2.35 -6.72
CA ASN A 30 6.71 -1.17 -7.12
C ASN A 30 7.02 -0.21 -5.95
N ALA A 31 6.40 -0.38 -4.78
CA ALA A 31 6.69 0.44 -3.61
C ALA A 31 7.93 -0.02 -2.84
N ILE A 32 8.32 -1.30 -2.98
CA ILE A 32 9.45 -1.86 -2.24
C ILE A 32 10.05 -3.12 -2.87
N SER A 33 11.37 -3.28 -2.78
CA SER A 33 12.06 -4.50 -3.20
C SER A 33 11.71 -5.70 -2.30
N GLN A 34 11.86 -6.92 -2.84
CA GLN A 34 11.65 -8.14 -2.04
C GLN A 34 12.60 -8.23 -0.85
N GLU A 35 13.86 -7.81 -1.00
CA GLU A 35 14.85 -7.83 0.07
C GLU A 35 14.45 -6.88 1.22
N ALA A 36 14.05 -5.66 0.90
CA ALA A 36 13.62 -4.69 1.90
C ALA A 36 12.29 -5.09 2.56
N PHE A 37 11.35 -5.69 1.81
CA PHE A 37 10.13 -6.28 2.39
C PHE A 37 10.46 -7.42 3.37
N SER A 38 11.38 -8.31 2.99
CA SER A 38 11.79 -9.44 3.84
C SER A 38 12.48 -8.97 5.12
N ALA A 39 13.23 -7.86 5.06
CA ALA A 39 13.85 -7.24 6.23
C ALA A 39 12.82 -6.64 7.21
N MET A 40 11.58 -6.41 6.78
CA MET A 40 10.47 -5.91 7.60
C MET A 40 9.52 -7.02 8.08
N ALA A 41 9.95 -8.28 8.07
CA ALA A 41 9.14 -9.38 8.57
C ALA A 41 8.62 -9.09 10.01
N GLY A 42 7.30 -9.18 10.20
CA GLY A 42 6.64 -8.93 11.48
C GLY A 42 6.20 -7.47 11.72
N SER A 43 6.42 -6.54 10.79
CA SER A 43 6.01 -5.13 10.92
C SER A 43 4.50 -4.87 10.71
N GLY A 44 3.73 -5.90 10.33
CA GLY A 44 2.33 -5.73 9.92
C GLY A 44 2.17 -5.20 8.49
N LEU A 45 3.26 -5.08 7.73
CA LEU A 45 3.25 -4.76 6.30
C LEU A 45 2.84 -5.98 5.46
N SER A 46 1.83 -5.80 4.61
CA SER A 46 1.48 -6.74 3.55
C SER A 46 1.92 -6.18 2.19
N ARG A 47 2.37 -7.05 1.28
CA ARG A 47 2.85 -6.66 -0.05
C ARG A 47 2.17 -7.48 -1.14
N PHE A 48 1.59 -6.80 -2.14
CA PHE A 48 1.12 -7.43 -3.37
C PHE A 48 2.30 -7.90 -4.22
N ASP A 49 2.14 -9.02 -4.91
CA ASP A 49 3.13 -9.59 -5.83
C ASP A 49 3.10 -8.94 -7.23
N TYR A 50 2.22 -7.95 -7.44
CA TYR A 50 2.12 -7.14 -8.66
C TYR A 50 2.26 -5.64 -8.35
N ALA A 51 2.67 -4.88 -9.38
CA ALA A 51 2.76 -3.43 -9.29
C ALA A 51 1.37 -2.80 -9.28
N LEU A 52 1.21 -1.72 -8.53
CA LEU A 52 -0.02 -0.92 -8.51
C LEU A 52 0.25 0.41 -9.20
N ASP A 53 -0.57 0.72 -10.21
CA ASP A 53 -0.56 1.98 -10.92
C ASP A 53 -1.92 2.67 -10.67
N PRO A 54 -1.95 3.96 -10.26
CA PRO A 54 -3.22 4.67 -10.03
C PRO A 54 -4.05 4.85 -11.32
N LYS A 55 -3.44 4.71 -12.50
CA LYS A 55 -4.12 4.77 -13.81
C LYS A 55 -4.71 3.42 -14.22
N ASP A 56 -4.28 2.31 -13.62
CA ASP A 56 -4.82 0.98 -13.86
C ASP A 56 -5.94 0.68 -12.86
N THR A 57 -7.16 1.13 -13.21
CA THR A 57 -8.31 1.04 -12.32
C THR A 57 -8.75 -0.39 -12.03
N ASP A 58 -8.55 -1.32 -12.95
CA ASP A 58 -8.94 -2.73 -12.78
C ASP A 58 -8.02 -3.43 -11.78
N THR A 59 -6.70 -3.27 -11.93
CA THR A 59 -5.73 -3.82 -10.99
C THR A 59 -5.90 -3.20 -9.60
N LEU A 60 -6.15 -1.89 -9.53
CA LEU A 60 -6.40 -1.20 -8.27
C LEU A 60 -7.70 -1.67 -7.60
N ALA A 61 -8.78 -1.87 -8.36
CA ALA A 61 -10.03 -2.40 -7.83
C ALA A 61 -9.85 -3.80 -7.24
N GLY A 62 -9.09 -4.68 -7.91
CA GLY A 62 -8.77 -6.01 -7.39
C GLY A 62 -7.94 -5.98 -6.10
N ALA A 63 -6.99 -5.05 -5.99
CA ALA A 63 -6.22 -4.83 -4.77
C ALA A 63 -7.09 -4.34 -3.60
N LEU A 64 -8.00 -3.40 -3.88
CA LEU A 64 -8.95 -2.89 -2.89
C LEU A 64 -9.93 -3.96 -2.42
N ASP A 65 -10.42 -4.81 -3.32
CA ASP A 65 -11.27 -5.96 -2.96
C ASP A 65 -10.52 -6.95 -2.06
N THR A 66 -9.25 -7.25 -2.39
CA THR A 66 -8.40 -8.09 -1.55
C THR A 66 -8.23 -7.50 -0.15
N ILE A 67 -7.97 -6.18 -0.04
CA ILE A 67 -7.89 -5.51 1.26
C ILE A 67 -9.22 -5.61 2.01
N ALA A 68 -10.36 -5.44 1.33
CA ALA A 68 -11.68 -5.52 1.94
C ALA A 68 -12.00 -6.92 2.48
N GLN A 69 -11.52 -7.99 1.84
CA GLN A 69 -11.63 -9.36 2.33
C GLN A 69 -10.85 -9.58 3.64
N HIS A 70 -9.68 -8.95 3.79
CA HIS A 70 -8.84 -9.06 5.00
C HIS A 70 -9.24 -8.09 6.12
N HIS A 71 -9.74 -6.91 5.75
CA HIS A 71 -10.09 -5.82 6.67
C HIS A 71 -11.51 -5.32 6.36
N PRO A 72 -12.55 -6.13 6.65
CA PRO A 72 -13.92 -5.78 6.34
C PRO A 72 -14.33 -4.46 7.03
N ALA A 73 -15.10 -3.64 6.31
CA ALA A 73 -15.57 -2.32 6.74
C ALA A 73 -14.47 -1.28 7.05
N SER A 74 -13.20 -1.55 6.74
CA SER A 74 -12.15 -0.55 6.88
C SER A 74 -12.13 0.45 5.73
N ILE A 75 -11.98 1.74 6.06
CA ILE A 75 -11.63 2.77 5.09
C ILE A 75 -10.19 2.56 4.63
N VAL A 76 -9.98 2.52 3.31
CA VAL A 76 -8.65 2.45 2.70
C VAL A 76 -8.19 3.86 2.32
N TRP A 77 -7.03 4.26 2.80
CA TRP A 77 -6.31 5.44 2.35
C TRP A 77 -5.29 5.03 1.30
N LEU A 78 -5.58 5.38 0.05
CA LEU A 78 -4.67 5.18 -1.06
C LEU A 78 -3.87 6.47 -1.28
N GLU A 79 -2.55 6.33 -1.38
CA GLU A 79 -1.73 7.45 -1.83
C GLU A 79 -2.00 7.78 -3.30
N THR A 80 -1.92 9.06 -3.63
CA THR A 80 -1.94 9.52 -5.02
C THR A 80 -0.77 10.46 -5.21
N ALA A 81 0.10 10.18 -6.17
CA ALA A 81 1.05 11.19 -6.61
C ALA A 81 0.27 12.31 -7.32
N PRO A 82 0.63 13.59 -7.11
CA PRO A 82 0.15 14.64 -8.00
C PRO A 82 0.53 14.26 -9.44
N ALA A 83 -0.37 14.46 -10.40
CA ALA A 83 -0.02 14.33 -11.81
C ALA A 83 1.20 15.24 -12.04
N ALA A 84 2.31 14.68 -12.51
CA ALA A 84 3.35 15.51 -13.08
C ALA A 84 2.72 16.21 -14.28
N ASP A 85 2.54 17.53 -14.19
CA ASP A 85 2.32 18.37 -15.36
C ASP A 85 3.52 18.14 -16.30
N ASP A 86 3.25 17.65 -17.51
CA ASP A 86 4.21 17.52 -18.60
C ASP A 86 4.34 18.86 -19.34
#